data_AF-K1XWH2-F1
#
_entry.id   AF-K1XWH2-F1
#
_cell.length_a   1.000
_cell.length_b   1.000
_cell.length_c   1.000
_cell.angle_alpha   90.00
_cell.angle_beta   90.00
_cell.angle_gamma   90.00
#
_symmetry.space_group_name_H-M   'P 1'
#
loop_
_entity.id
_entity.type
_entity.pdbx_description
1 polymer ?
#
loop_
_entity_poly.entity_id
_entity_poly.type
_entity_poly.pdbx_seq_one_letter_code
_entity_poly.pdbx_strand_id
1 'polypeptide(L)'
;MELLSLIPIVIITFLPILIWGYIFSYLDNSPLGARRFWLGIVAGALSVVPVLFMSDLMILGNIASWNIFPLLTSPDSEIRLLFSLLITIGLIVASIFVFSLGIFSLNIAKIWRTFIGNTLIVLSIGVFFTLFHLLLFQLHIFDGDLTNGGVTIAWVVFGTLKLVLFYYIIIAIIEETSKHFCVLTSSLPFIDSVKKWVLFSIFIALGFGFIENILYLKNITEQSGFWSSEVLTTWIFRSIFSLMTHIISSVIVGLYFSRAYIAYAPIRKAIPYIKTVLYGFAFSIIVHAIFDISLTVGFTGIIFIYFFAGYLGITRIFYEES
;
A
#
# COMPACT_ATOMS: atom_id res chain seq x y z
N MET A 1 -16.58 20.35 11.44
CA MET A 1 -15.22 20.89 11.74
C MET A 1 -14.81 21.82 10.62
N GLU A 2 -14.42 23.04 10.94
CA GLU A 2 -14.03 24.04 9.95
C GLU A 2 -12.71 23.66 9.27
N LEU A 3 -12.55 23.95 7.98
CA LEU A 3 -11.33 23.73 7.20
C LEU A 3 -10.05 24.21 7.94
N LEU A 4 -10.18 25.27 8.74
CA LEU A 4 -9.13 25.86 9.56
C LEU A 4 -8.54 24.88 10.59
N SER A 5 -9.34 23.95 11.11
CA SER A 5 -8.89 22.94 12.09
C SER A 5 -7.94 21.90 11.48
N LEU A 6 -7.91 21.75 10.16
CA LEU A 6 -6.98 20.83 9.47
C LEU A 6 -5.59 21.43 9.25
N ILE A 7 -5.47 22.76 9.21
CA ILE A 7 -4.20 23.46 8.96
C ILE A 7 -3.08 22.99 9.90
N PRO A 8 -3.26 22.97 11.24
CA PRO A 8 -2.19 22.52 12.14
C PRO A 8 -1.83 21.04 11.91
N ILE A 9 -2.81 20.17 11.65
CA ILE A 9 -2.60 18.73 11.36
C ILE A 9 -1.76 18.57 10.08
N VAL A 10 -2.09 19.31 9.03
CA VAL A 10 -1.36 19.30 7.76
C VAL A 10 0.09 19.73 7.96
N ILE A 11 0.32 20.81 8.72
CA ILE A 11 1.67 21.35 8.99
C ILE A 11 2.52 20.33 9.75
N ILE A 12 2.02 19.78 10.86
CA ILE A 12 2.80 18.83 11.68
C ILE A 12 3.07 17.52 10.93
N THR A 13 2.15 17.09 10.06
CA THR A 13 2.30 15.87 9.28
C THR A 13 3.30 16.04 8.13
N PHE A 14 3.47 17.26 7.61
CA PHE A 14 4.41 17.54 6.53
C PHE A 14 5.88 17.52 6.97
N LEU A 15 6.18 17.84 8.24
CA LEU A 15 7.55 17.89 8.75
C LEU A 15 8.30 16.54 8.61
N PRO A 16 7.76 15.39 9.07
CA PRO A 16 8.38 14.07 8.85
C PRO A 16 8.61 13.76 7.37
N ILE A 17 7.68 14.16 6.50
CA ILE A 17 7.77 13.93 5.06
C ILE A 17 8.98 14.65 4.45
N LEU A 18 9.23 15.89 4.88
CA LEU A 18 10.42 16.64 4.48
C LEU A 18 11.71 15.99 4.99
N ILE A 19 11.73 15.57 6.27
CA ILE A 19 12.90 14.94 6.88
C ILE A 19 13.28 13.67 6.13
N TRP A 20 12.32 12.75 5.92
CA TRP A 20 12.57 11.52 5.18
C TRP A 20 12.92 11.78 3.71
N GLY A 21 12.21 12.70 3.06
CA GLY A 21 12.51 13.09 1.67
C GLY A 21 13.94 13.61 1.50
N TYR A 22 14.41 14.39 2.47
CA TYR A 22 15.80 14.87 2.52
C TYR A 22 16.79 13.73 2.75
N ILE A 23 16.56 12.86 3.76
CA ILE A 23 17.44 11.72 4.06
C ILE A 23 17.63 10.84 2.81
N PHE A 24 16.56 10.44 2.14
CA PHE A 24 16.68 9.54 0.98
C PHE A 24 17.23 10.24 -0.26
N SER A 25 17.03 11.55 -0.42
CA SER A 25 17.70 12.31 -1.49
C SER A 25 19.20 12.40 -1.26
N TYR A 26 19.61 12.61 0.00
CA TYR A 26 21.01 12.60 0.40
C TYR A 26 21.66 11.24 0.10
N LEU A 27 20.98 10.13 0.39
CA LEU A 27 21.48 8.77 0.08
C LEU A 27 21.69 8.52 -1.43
N ASP A 28 20.90 9.16 -2.29
CA ASP A 28 21.04 9.07 -3.76
C ASP A 28 22.16 9.98 -4.32
N ASN A 29 22.87 10.72 -3.46
CA ASN A 29 23.82 11.78 -3.86
C ASN A 29 23.21 12.79 -4.85
N SER A 30 21.89 12.98 -4.81
CA SER A 30 21.20 13.94 -5.67
C SER A 30 20.58 15.05 -4.82
N PRO A 31 20.67 16.31 -5.25
CA PRO A 31 19.93 17.37 -4.55
C PRO A 31 18.45 17.00 -4.54
N LEU A 32 17.75 17.34 -3.47
CA LEU A 32 16.30 17.18 -3.38
C LEU A 32 15.65 18.01 -4.50
N GLY A 33 15.43 17.39 -5.65
CA GLY A 33 14.82 18.03 -6.80
C GLY A 33 13.37 18.33 -6.48
N ALA A 34 13.06 19.59 -6.18
CA ALA A 34 11.72 20.02 -5.74
C ALA A 34 10.61 19.49 -6.64
N ARG A 35 10.82 19.53 -7.97
CA ARG A 35 9.85 18.98 -8.94
C ARG A 35 9.61 17.47 -8.75
N ARG A 36 10.68 16.68 -8.65
CA ARG A 36 10.58 15.21 -8.46
C ARG A 36 9.93 14.86 -7.14
N PHE A 37 10.32 15.56 -6.07
CA PHE A 37 9.76 15.40 -4.74
C PHE A 37 8.26 15.71 -4.73
N TRP A 38 7.86 16.91 -5.18
CA TRP A 38 6.45 17.30 -5.21
C TRP A 38 5.59 16.42 -6.10
N LEU A 39 6.10 16.00 -7.27
CA LEU A 39 5.39 15.04 -8.12
C LEU A 39 5.15 13.71 -7.39
N GLY A 40 6.16 13.20 -6.68
CA GLY A 40 6.02 11.98 -5.89
C GLY A 40 5.02 12.13 -4.74
N ILE A 41 5.10 13.23 -3.97
CA ILE A 41 4.16 13.51 -2.87
C ILE A 41 2.72 13.63 -3.39
N VAL A 42 2.48 14.37 -4.46
CA VAL A 42 1.15 14.52 -5.05
C VAL A 42 0.64 13.19 -5.61
N ALA A 43 1.48 12.45 -6.35
CA ALA A 43 1.13 11.12 -6.86
C ALA A 43 0.78 10.15 -5.71
N GLY A 44 1.54 10.17 -4.62
CA GLY A 44 1.26 9.39 -3.42
C GLY A 44 -0.04 9.79 -2.75
N ALA A 45 -0.28 11.09 -2.57
CA ALA A 45 -1.53 11.57 -1.99
C ALA A 45 -2.76 11.13 -2.81
N LEU A 46 -2.65 11.15 -4.15
CA LEU A 46 -3.70 10.69 -5.04
C LEU A 46 -3.94 9.18 -4.96
N SER A 47 -2.90 8.38 -4.69
CA SER A 47 -3.04 6.92 -4.56
C SER A 47 -3.89 6.49 -3.36
N VAL A 48 -4.17 7.40 -2.42
CA VAL A 48 -5.05 7.16 -1.27
C VAL A 48 -6.53 7.34 -1.64
N VAL A 49 -6.85 8.16 -2.65
CA VAL A 49 -8.24 8.49 -3.04
C VAL A 49 -9.09 7.24 -3.33
N PRO A 50 -8.65 6.27 -4.17
CA PRO A 50 -9.43 5.08 -4.44
C PRO A 50 -9.69 4.24 -3.18
N VAL A 51 -8.76 4.27 -2.22
CA VAL A 51 -8.85 3.51 -0.98
C VAL A 51 -9.94 4.12 -0.08
N LEU A 52 -9.91 5.45 0.09
CA LEU A 52 -10.86 6.16 0.96
C LEU A 52 -12.28 6.18 0.42
N PHE A 53 -12.42 6.41 -0.88
CA PHE A 53 -13.73 6.56 -1.51
C PHE A 53 -14.23 5.26 -2.14
N MET A 54 -13.63 4.11 -1.80
CA MET A 54 -14.01 2.83 -2.41
C MET A 54 -15.49 2.53 -2.28
N SER A 55 -16.05 2.72 -1.08
CA SER A 55 -17.48 2.49 -0.82
C SER A 55 -18.35 3.42 -1.67
N ASP A 56 -18.00 4.70 -1.75
CA ASP A 56 -18.75 5.70 -2.53
C ASP A 56 -18.66 5.41 -4.03
N LEU A 57 -17.48 5.03 -4.53
CA LEU A 57 -17.27 4.61 -5.92
C LEU A 57 -18.12 3.38 -6.26
N MET A 58 -18.20 2.41 -5.34
CA MET A 58 -19.05 1.23 -5.53
C MET A 58 -20.54 1.56 -5.52
N ILE A 59 -20.98 2.48 -4.65
CA ILE A 59 -22.37 2.96 -4.62
C ILE A 59 -22.70 3.69 -5.92
N LEU A 60 -21.84 4.61 -6.35
CA LEU A 60 -21.99 5.36 -7.60
C LEU A 60 -22.10 4.43 -8.82
N GLY A 61 -21.33 3.35 -8.84
CA GLY A 61 -21.38 2.33 -9.89
C GLY A 61 -22.54 1.33 -9.77
N ASN A 62 -23.42 1.45 -8.77
CA ASN A 62 -24.47 0.48 -8.44
C ASN A 62 -23.94 -0.96 -8.26
N ILE A 63 -22.76 -1.06 -7.63
CA ILE A 63 -22.03 -2.32 -7.37
C ILE A 63 -21.68 -2.48 -5.89
N ALA A 64 -22.40 -1.81 -4.98
CA ALA A 64 -22.18 -1.89 -3.54
C ALA A 64 -22.28 -3.33 -2.99
N SER A 65 -23.07 -4.19 -3.64
CA SER A 65 -23.19 -5.63 -3.32
C SER A 65 -21.90 -6.43 -3.57
N TRP A 66 -20.91 -5.81 -4.23
CA TRP A 66 -19.59 -6.35 -4.53
C TRP A 66 -18.50 -5.75 -3.64
N ASN A 67 -18.86 -5.06 -2.56
CA ASN A 67 -17.89 -4.68 -1.55
C ASN A 67 -17.28 -5.94 -0.90
N ILE A 68 -15.96 -6.02 -0.91
CA ILE A 68 -15.23 -7.20 -0.43
C ILE A 68 -15.28 -7.34 1.09
N PHE A 69 -15.30 -6.23 1.83
CA PHE A 69 -15.15 -6.28 3.29
C PHE A 69 -16.30 -7.02 4.00
N PRO A 70 -17.58 -6.79 3.65
CA PRO A 70 -18.68 -7.60 4.19
C PRO A 70 -18.62 -9.07 3.76
N LEU A 71 -17.99 -9.37 2.62
CA LEU A 71 -17.93 -10.72 2.07
C LEU A 71 -16.85 -11.60 2.73
N LEU A 72 -15.87 -11.00 3.42
CA LEU A 72 -14.83 -11.75 4.14
C LEU A 72 -15.35 -12.53 5.34
N THR A 73 -16.47 -12.10 5.91
CA THR A 73 -17.09 -12.73 7.08
C THR A 73 -18.29 -13.59 6.72
N SER A 74 -18.83 -13.44 5.51
CA SER A 74 -19.97 -14.23 5.05
C SER A 74 -19.49 -15.58 4.50
N PRO A 75 -20.13 -16.71 4.88
CA PRO A 75 -19.88 -18.02 4.26
C PRO A 75 -20.44 -18.13 2.83
N ASP A 76 -20.81 -17.00 2.21
CA ASP A 76 -21.31 -16.93 0.83
C ASP A 76 -20.28 -17.50 -0.16
N SER A 77 -20.75 -17.89 -1.35
CA SER A 77 -19.95 -18.56 -2.37
C SER A 77 -18.61 -17.84 -2.63
N GLU A 78 -17.50 -18.54 -2.46
CA GLU A 78 -16.11 -18.12 -2.72
C GLU A 78 -15.91 -17.47 -4.11
N ILE A 79 -16.76 -17.87 -5.06
CA ILE A 79 -16.86 -17.25 -6.39
C ILE A 79 -17.20 -15.76 -6.29
N ARG A 80 -18.13 -15.38 -5.42
CA ARG A 80 -18.54 -13.99 -5.18
C ARG A 80 -17.40 -13.18 -4.55
N LEU A 81 -16.64 -13.78 -3.63
CA LEU A 81 -15.43 -13.16 -3.06
C LEU A 81 -14.39 -12.88 -4.15
N LEU A 82 -14.12 -13.85 -5.03
CA LEU A 82 -13.21 -13.68 -6.16
C LEU A 82 -13.62 -12.51 -7.04
N PHE A 83 -14.88 -12.50 -7.50
CA PHE A 83 -15.37 -11.43 -8.38
C PHE A 83 -15.35 -10.07 -7.68
N SER A 84 -15.72 -10.00 -6.40
CA SER A 84 -15.65 -8.79 -5.60
C SER A 84 -14.22 -8.24 -5.50
N LEU A 85 -13.23 -9.10 -5.27
CA LEU A 85 -11.82 -8.69 -5.23
C LEU A 85 -11.33 -8.20 -6.59
N LEU A 86 -11.65 -8.91 -7.67
CA LEU A 86 -11.29 -8.51 -9.04
C LEU A 86 -11.93 -7.16 -9.43
N ILE A 87 -13.19 -6.93 -9.05
CA ILE A 87 -13.88 -5.66 -9.25
C ILE A 87 -13.19 -4.56 -8.45
N THR A 88 -12.89 -4.80 -7.17
CA THR A 88 -12.23 -3.83 -6.29
C THR A 88 -10.87 -3.41 -6.84
N ILE A 89 -10.01 -4.37 -7.18
CA ILE A 89 -8.70 -4.10 -7.81
C ILE A 89 -8.90 -3.37 -9.15
N GLY A 90 -9.85 -3.81 -9.98
CA GLY A 90 -10.16 -3.17 -11.25
C GLY A 90 -10.56 -1.71 -11.10
N LEU A 91 -11.40 -1.38 -10.13
CA LEU A 91 -11.82 -0.01 -9.81
C LEU A 91 -10.65 0.85 -9.31
N ILE A 92 -9.75 0.30 -8.49
CA ILE A 92 -8.54 1.00 -8.03
C ILE A 92 -7.66 1.35 -9.22
N VAL A 93 -7.37 0.37 -10.07
CA VAL A 93 -6.52 0.58 -11.23
C VAL A 93 -7.16 1.57 -12.20
N ALA A 94 -8.45 1.45 -12.46
CA ALA A 94 -9.18 2.36 -13.35
C ALA A 94 -9.24 3.78 -12.80
N SER A 95 -9.53 3.96 -11.51
CA SER A 95 -9.58 5.29 -10.88
C SER A 95 -8.21 5.96 -10.91
N ILE A 96 -7.13 5.24 -10.57
CA ILE A 96 -5.77 5.77 -10.67
C ILE A 96 -5.42 6.12 -12.10
N PHE A 97 -5.78 5.26 -13.06
CA PHE A 97 -5.55 5.57 -14.47
C PHE A 97 -6.22 6.89 -14.87
N VAL A 98 -7.49 7.08 -14.52
CA VAL A 98 -8.25 8.31 -14.80
C VAL A 98 -7.62 9.52 -14.12
N PHE A 99 -7.26 9.43 -12.84
CA PHE A 99 -6.58 10.51 -12.14
C PHE A 99 -5.22 10.84 -12.77
N SER A 100 -4.45 9.82 -13.13
CA SER A 100 -3.14 9.97 -13.74
C SER A 100 -3.21 10.57 -15.14
N LEU A 101 -4.26 10.28 -15.93
CA LEU A 101 -4.50 10.92 -17.22
C LEU A 101 -4.73 12.43 -17.11
N GLY A 102 -5.45 12.87 -16.07
CA GLY A 102 -5.75 14.29 -15.87
C GLY A 102 -4.57 15.11 -15.36
N ILE A 103 -3.66 14.48 -14.60
CA ILE A 103 -2.63 15.19 -13.82
C ILE A 103 -1.25 15.08 -14.47
N PHE A 104 -0.93 13.92 -15.03
CA PHE A 104 0.35 13.71 -15.68
C PHE A 104 0.13 13.85 -17.20
N SER A 105 0.83 14.79 -17.84
CA SER A 105 0.80 14.94 -19.31
C SER A 105 1.53 13.73 -19.92
N LEU A 106 0.80 12.66 -20.18
CA LEU A 106 1.37 11.36 -20.52
C LEU A 106 1.41 11.10 -22.02
N ASN A 107 2.53 10.54 -22.48
CA ASN A 107 2.57 9.78 -23.72
C ASN A 107 1.85 8.44 -23.49
N ILE A 108 0.51 8.49 -23.47
CA ILE A 108 -0.38 7.37 -23.12
C ILE A 108 -0.01 6.12 -23.91
N ALA A 109 0.30 6.28 -25.21
CA ALA A 109 0.67 5.18 -26.08
C ALA A 109 1.88 4.37 -25.56
N LYS A 110 2.88 5.05 -24.97
CA LYS A 110 4.09 4.40 -24.42
C LYS A 110 3.81 3.66 -23.11
N ILE A 111 2.89 4.19 -22.28
CA ILE A 111 2.59 3.64 -20.94
C ILE A 111 1.56 2.53 -20.99
N TRP A 112 0.58 2.63 -21.91
CA TRP A 112 -0.61 1.77 -21.98
C TRP A 112 -0.29 0.28 -21.93
N ARG A 113 0.72 -0.17 -22.69
CA ARG A 113 1.13 -1.58 -22.72
C ARG A 113 1.66 -2.06 -21.37
N THR A 114 2.54 -1.29 -20.76
CA THR A 114 3.11 -1.61 -19.43
C THR A 114 2.01 -1.57 -18.38
N PHE A 115 1.12 -0.58 -18.47
CA PHE A 115 -0.02 -0.40 -17.57
C PHE A 115 -0.92 -1.65 -17.59
N ILE A 116 -1.45 -2.06 -18.75
CA ILE A 116 -2.29 -3.25 -18.87
C ILE A 116 -1.56 -4.51 -18.37
N GLY A 117 -0.28 -4.67 -18.75
CA GLY A 117 0.51 -5.83 -18.32
C GLY A 117 0.59 -5.93 -16.79
N ASN A 118 0.79 -4.80 -16.11
CA ASN A 118 0.82 -4.75 -14.65
C ASN A 118 -0.58 -4.94 -14.04
N THR A 119 -1.63 -4.44 -14.69
CA THR A 119 -3.02 -4.69 -14.27
C THR A 119 -3.33 -6.19 -14.25
N LEU A 120 -2.99 -6.91 -15.32
CA LEU A 120 -3.19 -8.36 -15.38
C LEU A 120 -2.39 -9.11 -14.30
N ILE A 121 -1.16 -8.66 -14.03
CA ILE A 121 -0.33 -9.21 -12.95
C ILE A 121 -1.02 -9.04 -11.59
N VAL A 122 -1.49 -7.83 -11.27
CA VAL A 122 -2.16 -7.58 -9.99
C VAL A 122 -3.49 -8.34 -9.88
N LEU A 123 -4.28 -8.42 -10.97
CA LEU A 123 -5.50 -9.24 -10.96
C LEU A 123 -5.21 -10.71 -10.67
N SER A 124 -4.07 -11.24 -11.14
CA SER A 124 -3.67 -12.62 -10.81
C SER A 124 -3.36 -12.81 -9.32
N ILE A 125 -2.89 -11.78 -8.61
CA ILE A 125 -2.73 -11.81 -7.15
C ILE A 125 -4.08 -11.98 -6.48
N GLY A 126 -5.12 -11.30 -6.98
CA GLY A 126 -6.49 -11.48 -6.49
C GLY A 126 -6.98 -12.93 -6.64
N VAL A 127 -6.69 -13.56 -7.77
CA VAL A 127 -7.00 -15.00 -7.98
C VAL A 127 -6.26 -15.87 -6.97
N PHE A 128 -4.96 -15.67 -6.78
CA PHE A 128 -4.18 -16.44 -5.80
C PHE A 128 -4.67 -16.21 -4.37
N PHE A 129 -5.04 -14.99 -4.02
CA PHE A 129 -5.61 -14.66 -2.72
C PHE A 129 -6.90 -15.44 -2.48
N THR A 130 -7.84 -15.49 -3.44
CA THR A 130 -9.09 -16.24 -3.25
C THR A 130 -8.84 -17.75 -3.19
N LEU A 131 -7.90 -18.28 -3.96
CA LEU A 131 -7.50 -19.69 -3.84
C LEU A 131 -6.89 -19.99 -2.45
N PHE A 132 -6.08 -19.07 -1.93
CA PHE A 132 -5.51 -19.17 -0.59
C PHE A 132 -6.58 -19.08 0.50
N HIS A 133 -7.55 -18.17 0.35
CA HIS A 133 -8.73 -18.05 1.21
C HIS A 133 -9.53 -19.35 1.24
N LEU A 134 -9.91 -19.86 0.07
CA LEU A 134 -10.64 -21.11 -0.09
C LEU A 134 -9.92 -22.26 0.60
N LEU A 135 -8.61 -22.41 0.37
CA LEU A 135 -7.81 -23.48 0.96
C LEU A 135 -7.77 -23.37 2.49
N LEU A 136 -7.52 -22.18 3.04
CA LEU A 136 -7.48 -22.00 4.50
C LEU A 136 -8.84 -22.17 5.18
N PHE A 137 -9.93 -21.74 4.54
CA PHE A 137 -11.28 -21.91 5.08
C PHE A 137 -11.79 -23.35 4.97
N GLN A 138 -11.53 -24.05 3.88
CA GLN A 138 -11.93 -25.45 3.71
C GLN A 138 -11.20 -26.41 4.64
N LEU A 139 -9.95 -26.11 5.00
CA LEU A 139 -9.19 -26.99 5.89
C LEU A 139 -9.70 -26.98 7.33
N HIS A 140 -10.71 -26.14 7.66
CA HIS A 140 -11.23 -25.91 9.02
C HIS A 140 -10.13 -25.68 10.06
N ILE A 141 -8.94 -25.26 9.59
CA ILE A 141 -7.82 -24.95 10.45
C ILE A 141 -8.24 -23.68 11.18
N PHE A 142 -8.30 -23.77 12.50
CA PHE A 142 -8.72 -22.69 13.41
C PHE A 142 -10.24 -22.43 13.51
N ASP A 143 -11.09 -23.27 12.90
CA ASP A 143 -12.54 -23.17 13.11
C ASP A 143 -12.91 -23.89 14.42
N GLY A 144 -13.11 -23.13 15.50
CA GLY A 144 -13.59 -23.66 16.79
C GLY A 144 -15.05 -23.27 17.00
N ASP A 145 -15.92 -24.25 17.28
CA ASP A 145 -17.31 -23.99 17.61
C ASP A 145 -17.43 -23.16 18.91
N LEU A 146 -18.11 -22.01 18.83
CA LEU A 146 -18.48 -21.17 19.97
C LEU A 146 -19.65 -21.77 20.76
N THR A 147 -19.71 -23.09 20.93
CA THR A 147 -20.83 -23.74 21.63
C THR A 147 -20.51 -23.93 23.12
N ASN A 148 -21.14 -23.09 23.94
CA ASN A 148 -21.64 -23.33 25.30
C ASN A 148 -20.83 -24.20 26.28
N GLY A 149 -19.61 -23.79 26.64
CA GLY A 149 -19.10 -24.17 27.97
C GLY A 149 -17.59 -24.16 28.18
N GLY A 150 -16.79 -23.95 27.16
CA GLY A 150 -15.34 -23.98 27.32
C GLY A 150 -14.61 -23.44 26.11
N VAL A 151 -14.89 -22.19 25.73
CA VAL A 151 -14.10 -21.55 24.69
C VAL A 151 -12.70 -21.31 25.27
N THR A 152 -11.72 -22.14 24.88
CA THR A 152 -10.34 -21.83 25.22
C THR A 152 -9.98 -20.52 24.54
N ILE A 153 -9.28 -19.64 25.25
CA ILE A 153 -8.82 -18.33 24.75
C ILE A 153 -8.17 -18.47 23.36
N ALA A 154 -7.48 -19.59 23.13
CA ALA A 154 -6.90 -19.95 21.84
C ALA A 154 -7.92 -19.92 20.67
N TRP A 155 -9.12 -20.49 20.81
CA TRP A 155 -10.08 -20.57 19.71
C TRP A 155 -10.64 -19.20 19.30
N VAL A 156 -10.98 -18.33 20.27
CA VAL A 156 -11.40 -16.94 19.98
C VAL A 156 -10.26 -16.18 19.32
N VAL A 157 -9.04 -16.36 19.82
CA VAL A 157 -7.84 -15.69 19.30
C VAL A 157 -7.57 -16.12 17.86
N PHE A 158 -7.62 -17.41 17.52
CA PHE A 158 -7.32 -17.87 16.17
C PHE A 158 -8.41 -17.54 15.14
N GLY A 159 -9.70 -17.63 15.50
CA GLY A 159 -10.78 -17.18 14.61
C GLY A 159 -10.71 -15.68 14.30
N THR A 160 -10.39 -14.86 15.32
CA THR A 160 -10.18 -13.43 15.15
C THR A 160 -8.92 -13.14 14.32
N LEU A 161 -7.84 -13.89 14.54
CA LEU A 161 -6.58 -13.74 13.79
C LEU A 161 -6.75 -14.07 12.30
N LYS A 162 -7.56 -15.08 11.96
CA LYS A 162 -7.88 -15.45 10.57
C LYS A 162 -8.56 -14.29 9.84
N LEU A 163 -9.56 -13.67 10.45
CA LEU A 163 -10.25 -12.51 9.86
C LEU A 163 -9.32 -11.29 9.75
N VAL A 164 -8.56 -11.01 10.80
CA VAL A 164 -7.55 -9.94 10.85
C VAL A 164 -6.51 -10.13 9.73
N LEU A 165 -6.04 -11.36 9.52
CA LEU A 165 -5.10 -11.70 8.46
C LEU A 165 -5.65 -11.36 7.07
N PHE A 166 -6.83 -11.86 6.72
CA PHE A 166 -7.40 -11.62 5.39
C PHE A 166 -7.75 -10.16 5.16
N TYR A 167 -8.25 -9.47 6.19
CA TYR A 167 -8.54 -8.05 6.15
C TYR A 167 -7.28 -7.23 5.80
N TYR A 168 -6.19 -7.42 6.54
CA TYR A 168 -4.94 -6.67 6.32
C TYR A 168 -4.22 -7.06 5.03
N ILE A 169 -4.33 -8.31 4.56
CA ILE A 169 -3.81 -8.69 3.24
C ILE A 169 -4.56 -7.94 2.13
N ILE A 170 -5.89 -7.82 2.21
CA ILE A 170 -6.67 -7.07 1.21
C ILE A 170 -6.31 -5.60 1.21
N ILE A 171 -6.21 -4.96 2.39
CA ILE A 171 -5.77 -3.57 2.49
C ILE A 171 -4.37 -3.43 1.87
N ALA A 172 -3.42 -4.28 2.25
CA ALA A 172 -2.08 -4.26 1.68
C ALA A 172 -2.07 -4.43 0.15
N ILE A 173 -2.90 -5.33 -0.41
CA ILE A 173 -3.06 -5.46 -1.87
C ILE A 173 -3.52 -4.13 -2.46
N ILE A 174 -4.56 -3.52 -1.89
CA ILE A 174 -5.16 -2.28 -2.36
C ILE A 174 -4.13 -1.13 -2.34
N GLU A 175 -3.43 -0.95 -1.23
CA GLU A 175 -2.48 0.15 -1.03
C GLU A 175 -1.19 -0.01 -1.84
N GLU A 176 -0.62 -1.22 -1.90
CA GLU A 176 0.59 -1.44 -2.70
C GLU A 176 0.31 -1.34 -4.19
N THR A 177 -0.86 -1.82 -4.62
CA THR A 177 -1.35 -1.64 -5.99
C THR A 177 -1.48 -0.15 -6.30
N SER A 178 -2.11 0.61 -5.42
CA SER A 178 -2.40 2.01 -5.71
C SER A 178 -1.12 2.84 -5.86
N LYS A 179 -0.17 2.65 -4.95
CA LYS A 179 1.15 3.30 -5.03
C LYS A 179 1.89 2.91 -6.31
N HIS A 180 1.95 1.62 -6.65
CA HIS A 180 2.63 1.15 -7.87
C HIS A 180 2.09 1.81 -9.14
N PHE A 181 0.77 1.89 -9.30
CA PHE A 181 0.20 2.52 -10.49
C PHE A 181 0.43 4.04 -10.54
N CYS A 182 0.53 4.70 -9.39
CA CYS A 182 1.03 6.07 -9.34
C CYS A 182 2.51 6.17 -9.76
N VAL A 183 3.37 5.22 -9.37
CA VAL A 183 4.77 5.16 -9.85
C VAL A 183 4.77 5.00 -11.38
N LEU A 184 4.09 3.99 -11.92
CA LEU A 184 4.04 3.72 -13.36
C LEU A 184 3.63 4.93 -14.19
N THR A 185 2.60 5.64 -13.73
CA THR A 185 2.06 6.76 -14.49
C THR A 185 2.96 7.99 -14.39
N SER A 186 3.58 8.27 -13.25
CA SER A 186 4.32 9.51 -13.06
C SER A 186 5.83 9.44 -13.36
N SER A 187 6.46 8.26 -13.40
CA SER A 187 7.91 8.12 -13.65
C SER A 187 8.34 7.41 -14.93
N LEU A 188 7.49 6.58 -15.55
CA LEU A 188 7.89 5.77 -16.72
C LEU A 188 8.51 6.55 -17.89
N PRO A 189 8.08 7.80 -18.20
CA PRO A 189 8.69 8.57 -19.27
C PRO A 189 10.07 9.14 -18.94
N PHE A 190 10.44 9.26 -17.65
CA PHE A 190 11.51 10.16 -17.20
C PHE A 190 12.64 9.46 -16.44
N ILE A 191 12.44 8.21 -16.00
CA ILE A 191 13.39 7.52 -15.13
C ILE A 191 14.01 6.29 -15.81
N ASP A 192 15.35 6.25 -15.82
CA ASP A 192 16.18 5.31 -16.55
C ASP A 192 17.02 4.36 -15.67
N SER A 193 17.10 4.59 -14.36
CA SER A 193 17.87 3.75 -13.43
C SER A 193 17.04 3.24 -12.26
N VAL A 194 17.38 2.04 -11.79
CA VAL A 194 16.74 1.39 -10.62
C VAL A 194 16.75 2.33 -9.41
N LYS A 195 17.90 2.95 -9.10
CA LYS A 195 18.04 3.93 -8.00
C LYS A 195 17.00 5.04 -8.05
N LYS A 196 16.84 5.68 -9.21
CA LYS A 196 15.88 6.78 -9.38
C LYS A 196 14.43 6.27 -9.26
N TRP A 197 14.13 5.06 -9.73
CA TRP A 197 12.80 4.43 -9.57
C TRP A 197 12.49 4.14 -8.10
N VAL A 198 13.47 3.59 -7.38
CA VAL A 198 13.39 3.33 -5.94
C VAL A 198 13.16 4.64 -5.18
N LEU A 199 13.99 5.65 -5.39
CA LEU A 199 13.82 6.97 -4.75
C LEU A 199 12.46 7.60 -5.05
N PHE A 200 11.98 7.48 -6.29
CA PHE A 200 10.67 8.00 -6.63
C PHE A 200 9.52 7.22 -5.97
N SER A 201 9.68 5.90 -5.81
CA SER A 201 8.73 5.07 -5.05
C SER A 201 8.70 5.45 -3.57
N ILE A 202 9.84 5.86 -3.00
CA ILE A 202 9.91 6.44 -1.64
C ILE A 202 9.07 7.71 -1.56
N PHE A 203 9.20 8.65 -2.50
CA PHE A 203 8.39 9.88 -2.48
C PHE A 203 6.89 9.61 -2.63
N ILE A 204 6.50 8.60 -3.41
CA ILE A 204 5.10 8.17 -3.48
C ILE A 204 4.64 7.58 -2.14
N ALA A 205 5.46 6.76 -1.48
CA ALA A 205 5.16 6.26 -0.14
C ALA A 205 4.99 7.40 0.88
N LEU A 206 5.84 8.43 0.80
CA LEU A 206 5.74 9.61 1.64
C LEU A 206 4.43 10.37 1.40
N GLY A 207 4.04 10.57 0.13
CA GLY A 207 2.76 11.19 -0.21
C GLY A 207 1.55 10.39 0.26
N PHE A 208 1.61 9.06 0.16
CA PHE A 208 0.57 8.16 0.67
C PHE A 208 0.44 8.31 2.20
N GLY A 209 1.55 8.09 2.92
CA GLY A 209 1.57 8.18 4.38
C GLY A 209 1.26 9.58 4.92
N PHE A 210 1.49 10.64 4.14
CA PHE A 210 1.08 12.01 4.48
C PHE A 210 -0.44 12.14 4.60
N ILE A 211 -1.20 11.70 3.60
CA ILE A 211 -2.67 11.77 3.63
C ILE A 211 -3.22 10.85 4.71
N GLU A 212 -2.69 9.63 4.82
CA GLU A 212 -3.13 8.69 5.84
C GLU A 212 -2.92 9.25 7.25
N ASN A 213 -1.75 9.82 7.53
CA ASN A 213 -1.46 10.43 8.82
C ASN A 213 -2.36 11.63 9.13
N ILE A 214 -2.73 12.45 8.13
CA ILE A 214 -3.73 13.51 8.31
C ILE A 214 -5.07 12.92 8.77
N LEU A 215 -5.54 11.84 8.13
CA LEU A 215 -6.81 11.21 8.47
C LEU A 215 -6.80 10.60 9.87
N TYR A 216 -5.73 9.90 10.24
CA TYR A 216 -5.58 9.33 11.58
C TYR A 216 -5.55 10.43 12.65
N LEU A 217 -4.72 11.47 12.44
CA LEU A 217 -4.62 12.56 13.41
C LEU A 217 -5.91 13.37 13.51
N LYS A 218 -6.61 13.57 12.39
CA LYS A 218 -7.95 14.20 12.40
C LYS A 218 -8.92 13.39 13.25
N ASN A 219 -9.00 12.07 13.03
CA ASN A 219 -9.92 11.21 13.77
C ASN A 219 -9.62 11.22 15.27
N ILE A 220 -8.36 11.13 15.67
CA ILE A 220 -7.98 11.16 17.10
C ILE A 220 -8.19 12.57 17.68
N THR A 221 -7.87 13.62 16.94
CA THR A 221 -8.12 15.02 17.35
C THR A 221 -9.61 15.27 17.61
N GLU A 222 -10.50 14.69 16.79
CA GLU A 222 -11.95 14.76 16.97
C GLU A 222 -12.43 14.04 18.25
N GLN A 223 -11.70 13.01 18.69
CA GLN A 223 -12.07 12.20 19.85
C GLN A 223 -11.46 12.70 21.17
N SER A 224 -10.18 13.07 21.18
CA SER A 224 -9.44 13.44 22.40
C SER A 224 -8.90 14.88 22.43
N GLY A 225 -9.08 15.64 21.35
CA GLY A 225 -8.60 17.02 21.23
C GLY A 225 -7.15 17.11 20.73
N PHE A 226 -6.81 18.24 20.08
CA PHE A 226 -5.53 18.39 19.35
C PHE A 226 -4.28 18.28 20.25
N TRP A 227 -4.39 18.74 21.50
CA TRP A 227 -3.27 18.74 22.46
C TRP A 227 -3.23 17.51 23.37
N SER A 228 -3.95 16.44 23.02
CA SER A 228 -3.95 15.22 23.81
C SER A 228 -2.62 14.46 23.67
N SER A 229 -2.26 13.70 24.70
CA SER A 229 -1.12 12.78 24.63
C SER A 229 -1.30 11.73 23.53
N GLU A 230 -2.54 11.31 23.25
CA GLU A 230 -2.87 10.34 22.21
C GLU A 230 -2.55 10.85 20.81
N VAL A 231 -2.86 12.12 20.50
CA VAL A 231 -2.49 12.76 19.23
C VAL A 231 -0.97 12.80 19.08
N LEU A 232 -0.25 13.20 20.14
CA LEU A 232 1.21 13.28 20.11
C LEU A 232 1.85 11.90 19.91
N THR A 233 1.43 10.90 20.67
CA THR A 233 1.92 9.52 20.54
C THR A 233 1.63 8.99 19.14
N THR A 234 0.40 9.16 18.64
CA THR A 234 0.04 8.71 17.30
C THR A 234 0.88 9.40 16.22
N TRP A 235 1.07 10.71 16.32
CA TRP A 235 1.90 11.45 15.38
C TRP A 235 3.33 10.92 15.35
N ILE A 236 3.98 10.73 16.51
CA ILE A 236 5.35 10.22 16.58
C ILE A 236 5.44 8.82 15.98
N PHE A 237 4.60 7.89 16.44
CA PHE A 237 4.67 6.50 16.02
C PHE A 237 4.37 6.34 14.52
N ARG A 238 3.35 7.03 14.00
CA ARG A 238 3.01 6.95 12.59
C ARG A 238 4.03 7.63 11.68
N SER A 239 4.57 8.77 12.11
CA SER A 239 5.55 9.54 11.33
C SER A 239 6.90 8.86 11.18
N ILE A 240 7.26 7.99 12.13
CA ILE A 240 8.53 7.25 12.11
C ILE A 240 8.29 5.84 11.56
N PHE A 241 7.37 5.09 12.16
CA PHE A 241 7.30 3.66 11.98
C PHE A 241 6.33 3.23 10.90
N SER A 242 5.08 3.73 10.95
CA SER A 242 4.10 3.47 9.87
C SER A 242 4.65 3.96 8.54
N LEU A 243 5.19 5.18 8.53
CA LEU A 243 5.80 5.77 7.33
C LEU A 243 6.94 4.92 6.79
N MET A 244 7.82 4.39 7.66
CA MET A 244 8.88 3.47 7.24
C MET A 244 8.31 2.19 6.61
N THR A 245 7.23 1.62 7.14
CA THR A 245 6.57 0.45 6.53
C THR A 245 6.08 0.72 5.11
N HIS A 246 5.44 1.88 4.87
CA HIS A 246 5.04 2.25 3.50
C HIS A 246 6.26 2.44 2.60
N ILE A 247 7.35 3.03 3.12
CA ILE A 247 8.59 3.21 2.38
C ILE A 247 9.18 1.86 1.99
N ILE A 248 9.33 0.92 2.93
CA ILE A 248 9.87 -0.43 2.67
C ILE A 248 9.04 -1.14 1.60
N SER A 249 7.71 -1.15 1.77
CA SER A 249 6.79 -1.83 0.86
C SER A 249 6.87 -1.25 -0.55
N SER A 250 6.82 0.09 -0.68
CA SER A 250 6.97 0.76 -1.97
C SER A 250 8.36 0.54 -2.60
N VAL A 251 9.43 0.50 -1.80
CA VAL A 251 10.80 0.20 -2.29
C VAL A 251 10.88 -1.22 -2.82
N ILE A 252 10.28 -2.20 -2.16
CA ILE A 252 10.24 -3.60 -2.63
C ILE A 252 9.58 -3.66 -4.02
N VAL A 253 8.38 -3.10 -4.17
CA VAL A 253 7.69 -3.11 -5.47
C VAL A 253 8.49 -2.34 -6.52
N GLY A 254 8.96 -1.14 -6.19
CA GLY A 254 9.75 -0.30 -7.09
C GLY A 254 11.06 -0.95 -7.55
N LEU A 255 11.78 -1.64 -6.65
CA LEU A 255 13.02 -2.35 -6.95
C LEU A 255 12.79 -3.52 -7.91
N TYR A 256 11.83 -4.40 -7.59
CA TYR A 256 11.54 -5.56 -8.42
C TYR A 256 10.98 -5.16 -9.79
N PHE A 257 10.06 -4.18 -9.81
CA PHE A 257 9.52 -3.65 -11.06
C PHE A 257 10.60 -3.02 -11.93
N SER A 258 11.42 -2.11 -11.39
CA SER A 258 12.43 -1.41 -12.19
C SER A 258 13.48 -2.35 -12.77
N ARG A 259 13.95 -3.33 -11.99
CA ARG A 259 14.84 -4.40 -12.47
C ARG A 259 14.19 -5.22 -13.57
N ALA A 260 12.94 -5.65 -13.37
CA ALA A 260 12.21 -6.42 -14.38
C ALA A 260 11.99 -5.61 -15.66
N TYR A 261 11.62 -4.35 -15.54
CA TYR A 261 11.36 -3.45 -16.65
C TYR A 261 12.62 -3.22 -17.48
N ILE A 262 13.74 -2.87 -16.85
CA ILE A 262 15.01 -2.62 -17.53
C ILE A 262 15.54 -3.91 -18.18
N ALA A 263 15.50 -5.04 -17.48
CA ALA A 263 16.08 -6.29 -17.97
C ALA A 263 15.24 -6.98 -19.06
N TYR A 264 13.91 -6.94 -18.96
CA TYR A 264 13.04 -7.82 -19.76
C TYR A 264 12.09 -7.10 -20.72
N ALA A 265 11.74 -5.83 -20.47
CA ALA A 265 10.82 -5.10 -21.35
C ALA A 265 11.39 -4.90 -22.77
N PRO A 266 12.69 -4.57 -22.97
CA PRO A 266 13.26 -4.39 -24.31
C PRO A 266 13.27 -5.69 -25.14
N ILE A 267 13.59 -6.82 -24.49
CA ILE A 267 13.70 -8.14 -25.12
C ILE A 267 12.39 -8.96 -25.11
N ARG A 268 11.28 -8.35 -24.66
CA ARG A 268 9.93 -8.93 -24.64
C ARG A 268 9.81 -10.29 -23.94
N LYS A 269 10.64 -10.56 -22.93
CA LYS A 269 10.56 -11.79 -22.13
C LYS A 269 9.44 -11.66 -21.08
N ALA A 270 8.21 -12.00 -21.47
CA ALA A 270 7.03 -11.81 -20.63
C ALA A 270 7.05 -12.62 -19.33
N ILE A 271 7.45 -13.90 -19.37
CA ILE A 271 7.39 -14.77 -18.18
C ILE A 271 8.35 -14.31 -17.06
N PRO A 272 9.65 -14.07 -17.32
CA PRO A 272 10.55 -13.52 -16.30
C PRO A 272 10.07 -12.19 -15.74
N TYR A 273 9.54 -11.31 -16.59
CA TYR A 273 8.97 -10.04 -16.18
C TYR A 273 7.83 -10.22 -15.18
N ILE A 274 6.81 -11.03 -15.55
CA ILE A 274 5.65 -11.33 -14.72
C ILE A 274 6.08 -11.93 -13.38
N LYS A 275 6.98 -12.93 -13.42
CA LYS A 275 7.48 -13.60 -12.22
C LYS A 275 8.17 -12.64 -11.25
N THR A 276 9.05 -11.77 -11.75
CA THR A 276 9.77 -10.81 -10.92
C THR A 276 8.82 -9.76 -10.31
N VAL A 277 7.87 -9.23 -11.09
CA VAL A 277 6.90 -8.25 -10.58
C VAL A 277 5.96 -8.89 -9.55
N LEU A 278 5.50 -10.12 -9.78
CA LEU A 278 4.69 -10.87 -8.81
C LEU A 278 5.41 -11.09 -7.49
N TYR A 279 6.71 -11.41 -7.51
CA TYR A 279 7.49 -11.53 -6.27
C TYR A 279 7.62 -10.21 -5.53
N GLY A 280 7.83 -9.10 -6.25
CA GLY A 280 7.85 -7.76 -5.65
C GLY A 280 6.55 -7.46 -4.91
N PHE A 281 5.41 -7.65 -5.57
CA PHE A 281 4.10 -7.45 -4.94
C PHE A 281 3.86 -8.40 -3.77
N ALA A 282 4.03 -9.71 -3.96
CA ALA A 282 3.77 -10.70 -2.92
C ALA A 282 4.60 -10.41 -1.66
N PHE A 283 5.89 -10.10 -1.82
CA PHE A 283 6.75 -9.78 -0.69
C PHE A 283 6.33 -8.47 -0.02
N SER A 284 6.03 -7.44 -0.80
CA SER A 284 5.55 -6.15 -0.27
C SER A 284 4.25 -6.28 0.51
N ILE A 285 3.26 -7.00 -0.03
CA ILE A 285 1.95 -7.23 0.60
C ILE A 285 2.12 -7.97 1.92
N ILE A 286 2.97 -9.02 1.95
CA ILE A 286 3.23 -9.79 3.17
C ILE A 286 3.90 -8.91 4.23
N VAL A 287 4.93 -8.13 3.85
CA VAL A 287 5.63 -7.21 4.76
C VAL A 287 4.65 -6.17 5.32
N HIS A 288 3.83 -5.56 4.49
CA HIS A 288 2.82 -4.60 4.94
C HIS A 288 1.80 -5.27 5.90
N ALA A 289 1.18 -6.37 5.49
CA ALA A 289 0.16 -7.05 6.28
C ALA A 289 0.72 -7.53 7.63
N ILE A 290 1.95 -8.06 7.68
CA ILE A 290 2.60 -8.46 8.95
C ILE A 290 2.72 -7.27 9.90
N PHE A 291 3.10 -6.10 9.39
CA PHE A 291 3.21 -4.90 10.22
C PHE A 291 1.86 -4.54 10.85
N ASP A 292 0.80 -4.44 10.04
CA ASP A 292 -0.53 -4.05 10.53
C ASP A 292 -1.12 -5.07 11.51
N ILE A 293 -0.99 -6.36 11.18
CA ILE A 293 -1.41 -7.46 12.07
C ILE A 293 -0.66 -7.36 13.39
N SER A 294 0.66 -7.13 13.36
CA SER A 294 1.48 -7.02 14.56
C SER A 294 1.05 -5.85 15.45
N LEU A 295 0.73 -4.69 14.86
CA LEU A 295 0.20 -3.55 15.60
C LEU A 295 -1.15 -3.90 16.24
N THR A 296 -2.01 -4.59 15.50
CA THR A 296 -3.37 -4.97 15.95
C THR A 296 -3.33 -5.95 17.11
N VAL A 297 -2.40 -6.92 17.10
CA VAL A 297 -2.24 -7.91 18.18
C VAL A 297 -1.37 -7.39 19.34
N GLY A 298 -0.91 -6.15 19.30
CA GLY A 298 -0.10 -5.53 20.35
C GLY A 298 1.38 -5.95 20.35
N PHE A 299 1.88 -6.58 19.29
CA PHE A 299 3.29 -6.95 19.15
C PHE A 299 4.13 -5.79 18.61
N THR A 300 4.28 -4.75 19.44
CA THR A 300 4.95 -3.49 19.05
C THR A 300 6.47 -3.62 18.83
N GLY A 301 7.10 -4.71 19.30
CA GLY A 301 8.53 -4.95 19.09
C GLY A 301 8.95 -5.08 17.62
N ILE A 302 8.04 -5.54 16.74
CA ILE A 302 8.28 -5.67 15.29
C ILE A 302 8.68 -4.34 14.66
N ILE A 303 8.20 -3.24 15.23
CA ILE A 303 8.36 -1.89 14.71
C ILE A 303 9.85 -1.52 14.60
N PHE A 304 10.64 -1.88 15.61
CA PHE A 304 12.08 -1.62 15.61
C PHE A 304 12.80 -2.45 14.54
N ILE A 305 12.36 -3.70 14.32
CA ILE A 305 12.92 -4.56 13.27
C ILE A 305 12.67 -3.93 11.90
N TYR A 306 11.44 -3.47 11.64
CA TYR A 306 11.11 -2.79 10.38
C TYR A 306 11.94 -1.52 10.21
N PHE A 307 12.07 -0.72 11.27
CA PHE A 307 12.85 0.50 11.21
C PHE A 307 14.32 0.25 10.87
N PHE A 308 15.02 -0.58 11.65
CA PHE A 308 16.45 -0.80 11.46
C PHE A 308 16.75 -1.63 10.20
N ALA A 309 16.05 -2.74 9.99
CA ALA A 309 16.29 -3.60 8.83
C ALA A 309 15.88 -2.90 7.53
N GLY A 310 14.74 -2.18 7.55
CA GLY A 310 14.29 -1.39 6.43
C GLY A 310 15.26 -0.27 6.08
N TYR A 311 15.66 0.54 7.07
CA TYR A 311 16.62 1.62 6.86
C TYR A 311 17.94 1.10 6.28
N LEU A 312 18.54 0.07 6.89
CA LEU A 312 19.79 -0.52 6.42
C LEU A 312 19.64 -1.15 5.03
N GLY A 313 18.54 -1.85 4.79
CA GLY A 313 18.25 -2.49 3.50
C GLY A 313 18.09 -1.47 2.37
N ILE A 314 17.35 -0.38 2.61
CA ILE A 314 17.18 0.68 1.62
C ILE A 314 18.50 1.41 1.39
N THR A 315 19.23 1.73 2.45
CA THR A 315 20.55 2.37 2.37
C THR A 315 21.52 1.55 1.52
N ARG A 316 21.54 0.23 1.70
CA ARG A 316 22.35 -0.71 0.91
C ARG A 316 22.03 -0.63 -0.59
N ILE A 317 20.76 -0.50 -0.98
CA ILE A 317 20.36 -0.36 -2.40
C ILE A 317 21.02 0.88 -3.03
N PHE A 318 21.09 1.99 -2.29
CA PHE A 318 21.71 3.22 -2.79
C PHE A 318 23.24 3.13 -2.89
N TYR A 319 23.90 2.33 -2.03
CA TYR A 319 25.35 2.13 -2.10
C TYR A 319 25.82 1.03 -3.07
N GLU A 320 25.05 -0.03 -3.29
CA GLU A 320 25.49 -1.13 -4.18
C GLU A 320 25.36 -0.80 -5.67
N GLU A 321 24.42 0.07 -6.05
CA GLU A 321 24.21 0.44 -7.45
C GLU A 321 24.95 1.74 -7.85
N SER A 322 26.03 2.12 -7.15
CA SER A 322 26.85 3.33 -7.43
C SER A 322 28.01 3.06 -8.37
#